data_AF-A0A960VFF9-F1
#
_entry.id   AF-A0A960VFF9-F1
#
_cell.length_a   1.000
_cell.length_b   1.000
_cell.length_c   1.000
_cell.angle_alpha   90.00
_cell.angle_beta   90.00
_cell.angle_gamma   90.00
#
_symmetry.space_group_name_H-M   'P 1'
#
loop_
_entity.id
_entity.type
_entity.pdbx_description
1 polymer ?
#
loop_
_entity_poly.entity_id
_entity_poly.type
_entity_poly.pdbx_seq_one_letter_code
_entity_poly.pdbx_strand_id
1 'polypeptide(L)' 'QSYMPAQEIHILRNFTNPTISPWYEFPSSTIRTPEWDFNDKDWAKFKNQKK' A
#
# COMPACT_ATOMS: atom_id res chain seq x y z
N GLN A 1 -8.56 -5.76 28.83
CA GLN A 1 -8.19 -4.90 27.69
C GLN A 1 -6.68 -4.93 27.53
N SER A 2 -6.17 -5.81 26.66
CA SER A 2 -4.74 -5.88 26.33
C SER A 2 -4.41 -4.79 25.32
N TYR A 3 -3.74 -3.73 25.76
CA TYR A 3 -3.13 -2.76 24.87
C TYR A 3 -1.84 -3.40 24.33
N MET A 4 -1.84 -3.84 23.07
CA MET A 4 -0.59 -4.09 22.35
C MET A 4 -0.08 -2.72 21.90
N PRO A 5 1.05 -2.23 22.44
CA PRO A 5 1.59 -0.96 21.97
C PRO A 5 1.88 -1.08 20.49
N ALA A 6 1.52 -0.06 19.71
CA ALA A 6 1.91 0.01 18.31
C ALA A 6 3.44 0.01 18.27
N GLN A 7 4.01 -1.11 17.85
CA GLN A 7 5.43 -1.23 17.61
C GLN A 7 5.83 -0.26 16.47
N GLU A 8 7.11 0.12 16.44
CA GLU A 8 7.69 1.12 15.54
C GLU A 8 7.20 0.96 14.09
N ILE A 9 6.70 2.04 13.49
CA ILE A 9 6.26 2.07 12.10
C ILE A 9 7.48 2.38 11.22
N HIS A 10 7.81 1.46 10.32
CA HIS A 10 8.85 1.67 9.31
C HIS A 10 8.22 1.95 7.95
N ILE A 11 8.59 3.09 7.36
CA ILE A 11 8.21 3.44 5.98
C ILE A 11 9.37 3.05 5.06
N LEU A 12 9.08 2.21 4.06
CA LEU A 12 10.08 1.81 3.07
C LEU A 12 10.29 2.92 2.03
N ARG A 13 11.55 3.12 1.64
CA ARG A 13 11.92 4.05 0.56
C ARG A 13 11.83 3.36 -0.78
N ASN A 14 11.09 3.96 -1.71
CA ASN A 14 11.08 3.51 -3.11
C ASN A 14 12.29 4.11 -3.84
N PHE A 15 13.37 3.33 -3.96
CA PHE A 15 14.58 3.75 -4.68
C PHE A 15 14.41 3.72 -6.21
N THR A 16 13.44 2.96 -6.73
CA THR A 16 13.19 2.81 -8.16
C THR A 16 12.50 4.02 -8.75
N ASN A 17 11.51 4.58 -8.04
CA ASN A 17 10.85 5.83 -8.43
C ASN A 17 10.80 6.81 -7.24
N PRO A 18 11.86 7.63 -7.06
CA PRO A 18 11.94 8.56 -5.94
C PRO A 18 10.85 9.64 -5.93
N THR A 19 10.23 9.93 -7.08
CA THR A 19 9.21 10.99 -7.19
C THR A 19 7.90 10.64 -6.50
N ILE A 20 7.58 9.34 -6.43
CA ILE A 20 6.39 8.82 -5.75
C ILE A 20 6.71 8.17 -4.41
N SER A 21 7.99 8.08 -4.03
CA SER A 21 8.42 7.51 -2.74
C SER A 21 7.67 8.18 -1.58
N PRO A 22 7.13 7.42 -0.61
CA PRO A 22 7.37 5.98 -0.35
C PRO A 22 6.46 5.02 -1.12
N TRP A 23 5.60 5.52 -2.01
CA TRP A 23 4.62 4.71 -2.71
C TRP A 23 5.21 3.95 -3.89
N TYR A 24 4.54 2.88 -4.29
CA TYR A 24 4.88 2.06 -5.44
C TYR A 24 3.75 2.11 -6.46
N GLU A 25 4.10 2.11 -7.74
CA GLU A 25 3.12 2.02 -8.81
C GLU A 25 2.40 0.69 -8.76
N PHE A 26 1.10 0.75 -8.98
CA PHE A 26 0.27 -0.44 -8.98
C PHE A 26 0.36 -1.12 -10.35
N PRO A 27 0.77 -2.41 -10.43
CA PRO A 27 0.78 -3.13 -11.69
C PRO A 27 -0.66 -3.42 -12.12
N SER A 28 -1.02 -3.28 -13.40
CA SER A 28 -2.38 -3.52 -13.90
C SER A 28 -2.82 -5.00 -13.91
N SER A 29 -2.17 -5.85 -13.11
CA SER A 29 -2.35 -7.30 -13.06
C SER A 29 -2.60 -7.76 -11.63
N THR A 30 -3.29 -8.89 -11.47
CA THR A 30 -3.50 -9.54 -10.16
C THR A 30 -2.17 -9.72 -9.41
N ILE A 31 -2.10 -9.20 -8.19
CA ILE A 31 -0.94 -9.40 -7.32
C ILE A 31 -1.16 -10.70 -6.53
N ARG A 32 -0.26 -11.66 -6.73
CA ARG A 32 -0.27 -12.92 -5.99
C ARG A 32 0.69 -12.85 -4.81
N THR A 33 0.18 -13.11 -3.63
CA THR A 33 0.96 -13.36 -2.41
C THR A 33 0.71 -14.79 -1.96
N PRO A 34 1.56 -15.39 -1.10
CA PRO A 34 1.40 -16.79 -0.71
C PRO A 34 0.03 -17.15 -0.10
N GLU A 35 -0.62 -16.17 0.55
CA GLU A 35 -1.90 -16.37 1.23
C GLU A 35 -3.10 -15.71 0.51
N TRP A 36 -2.87 -14.73 -0.38
CA TRP A 36 -3.95 -13.99 -1.06
C TRP A 36 -3.62 -13.59 -2.50
N ASP A 37 -4.65 -13.58 -3.34
CA ASP A 37 -4.66 -12.93 -4.65
C ASP A 37 -5.44 -11.62 -4.56
N PHE A 38 -4.84 -10.51 -4.99
CA PHE A 38 -5.46 -9.18 -4.97
C PHE A 38 -5.78 -8.70 -6.40
N ASN A 39 -7.02 -8.28 -6.61
CA ASN A 39 -7.54 -7.76 -7.89
C ASN A 39 -7.98 -6.29 -7.80
N ASP A 40 -8.16 -5.64 -8.96
CA ASP A 40 -8.57 -4.23 -9.16
C ASP A 40 -9.72 -3.72 -8.31
N LYS A 41 -10.58 -4.64 -7.87
CA LYS A 41 -11.79 -4.35 -7.10
C LYS A 41 -11.58 -4.44 -5.58
N ASP A 42 -10.50 -5.06 -5.14
CA ASP A 42 -10.23 -5.33 -3.72
C ASP A 42 -9.61 -4.11 -3.01
N TRP A 43 -9.14 -3.11 -3.76
CA TRP A 43 -8.46 -1.95 -3.18
C TRP A 43 -9.40 -0.76 -2.97
N ALA A 44 -9.37 -0.21 -1.76
CA ALA A 44 -9.97 1.07 -1.45
C ALA A 44 -9.15 2.21 -2.09
N LYS A 45 -9.75 2.91 -3.05
CA LYS A 45 -9.13 4.07 -3.71
C LYS A 45 -9.53 5.35 -2.97
N PHE A 46 -8.55 6.13 -2.54
CA PHE A 46 -8.80 7.48 -2.03
C PHE A 46 -9.20 8.38 -3.20
N LYS A 47 -10.46 8.83 -3.22
CA LYS A 47 -10.90 9.85 -4.18
C LYS A 47 -10.37 11.19 -3.69
N ASN A 48 -9.35 11.73 -4.35
CA ASN A 48 -8.94 13.12 -4.15
C ASN A 48 -10.06 14.04 -4.66
N GLN A 49 -10.94 14.45 -3.77
CA GLN A 49 -11.88 15.54 -4.03
C GLN A 49 -11.10 16.83 -3.87
N LYS A 50 -10.75 17.48 -4.99
CA LYS A 50 -10.32 18.88 -4.95
C LYS A 50 -11.56 19.69 -4.54
N LYS A 51 -11.44 20.45 -3.44
CA LYS A 51 -12.37 21.55 -3.15
C LYS A 51 -12.15 22.67 -4.14
#